data_AF-A0A7W4VGS9-F1
#
_entry.id   AF-A0A7W4VGS9-F1
#
_cell.length_a   1.000
_cell.length_b   1.000
_cell.length_c   1.000
_cell.angle_alpha   90.00
_cell.angle_beta   90.00
_cell.angle_gamma   90.00
#
_symmetry.space_group_name_H-M   'P 1'
#
loop_
_entity.id
_entity.type
_entity.pdbx_description
1 polymer ?
#
loop_
_entity_poly.entity_id
_entity_poly.type
_entity_poly.pdbx_seq_one_letter_code
_entity_poly.pdbx_strand_id
1 'polypeptide(L)'
;MSDVVYASMIDVANVPQHDKFQIITRHADDELIYPAEGYLGIDYTPSIVFIQVTWNAGRSTEVKKAFYKAVAEGISRETGIRIQDVWISLVDVNREDWSFGNGEMQYAPKA
;
A
#
# COMPACT_ATOMS: atom_id res chain seq x y z
N MET A 1 7.01 -9.78 -0.28
CA MET A 1 5.85 -8.85 -0.18
C MET A 1 6.23 -7.47 0.34
N SER A 2 6.70 -7.33 1.59
CA SER A 2 7.10 -6.03 2.17
C SER A 2 8.04 -5.22 1.26
N ASP A 3 9.05 -5.90 0.73
CA ASP A 3 10.06 -5.28 -0.15
C ASP A 3 9.51 -4.91 -1.53
N VAL A 4 8.52 -5.65 -2.04
CA VAL A 4 7.84 -5.32 -3.30
C VAL A 4 7.05 -4.02 -3.17
N VAL A 5 6.31 -3.87 -2.06
CA VAL A 5 5.57 -2.64 -1.78
C VAL A 5 6.53 -1.47 -1.63
N TYR A 6 7.61 -1.66 -0.88
CA TYR A 6 8.62 -0.61 -0.68
C TYR A 6 9.38 -0.23 -1.97
N ALA A 7 9.76 -1.20 -2.81
CA ALA A 7 10.35 -0.92 -4.11
C ALA A 7 9.38 -0.12 -5.00
N SER A 8 8.09 -0.48 -5.01
CA SER A 8 7.06 0.27 -5.75
C SER A 8 6.88 1.70 -5.23
N MET A 9 7.04 1.91 -3.92
CA MET A 9 7.01 3.25 -3.31
C MET A 9 8.16 4.12 -3.81
N ILE A 10 9.37 3.57 -3.93
CA ILE A 10 10.53 4.29 -4.46
C ILE A 10 10.38 4.51 -5.97
N ASP A 11 10.26 3.41 -6.72
CA ASP A 11 10.41 3.41 -8.17
C ASP A 11 9.24 4.08 -8.91
N VAL A 12 8.04 4.05 -8.31
CA VAL A 12 6.82 4.58 -8.95
C VAL A 12 6.27 5.80 -8.23
N ALA A 13 6.20 5.75 -6.90
CA ALA A 13 5.60 6.82 -6.09
C ALA A 13 6.60 7.91 -5.66
N ASN A 14 7.86 7.81 -6.11
CA ASN A 14 8.97 8.74 -5.86
C ASN A 14 9.14 9.06 -4.36
N VAL A 15 8.96 8.04 -3.52
CA VAL A 15 9.19 8.11 -2.08
C VAL A 15 10.70 8.09 -1.82
N PRO A 16 11.21 8.90 -0.87
CA PRO A 16 12.63 8.90 -0.54
C PRO A 16 13.14 7.52 -0.11
N GLN A 17 14.40 7.23 -0.42
CA GLN A 17 15.07 6.06 0.13
C GLN A 17 15.06 6.14 1.67
N HIS A 18 14.81 5.01 2.31
CA HIS A 18 14.68 4.81 3.76
C HIS A 18 13.38 5.29 4.40
N ASP A 19 12.45 5.87 3.63
CA ASP A 19 11.07 6.09 4.08
C ASP A 19 10.29 4.75 4.03
N LYS A 20 10.64 3.85 4.97
CA LYS A 20 10.16 2.46 5.06
C LYS A 20 9.50 2.20 6.42
N PHE A 21 8.27 2.64 6.57
CA PHE A 21 7.44 2.38 7.76
C PHE A 21 6.34 1.37 7.38
N GLN A 22 6.45 0.14 7.88
CA GLN A 22 5.54 -0.96 7.51
C GLN A 22 5.13 -1.77 8.74
N ILE A 23 3.85 -2.10 8.81
CA ILE A 23 3.29 -3.02 9.81
C ILE A 23 2.77 -4.24 9.05
N ILE A 24 3.12 -5.44 9.52
CA ILE A 24 2.62 -6.70 8.97
C ILE A 24 1.85 -7.40 10.08
N THR A 25 0.55 -7.50 9.89
CA THR A 25 -0.36 -8.23 10.77
C THR A 25 -0.79 -9.51 10.07
N ARG A 26 -0.70 -10.63 10.78
CA ARG A 26 -1.25 -11.92 10.32
C ARG A 26 -2.58 -12.13 10.99
N HIS A 27 -3.48 -12.76 10.25
CA HIS A 27 -4.84 -13.02 10.67
C HIS A 27 -5.15 -14.51 10.53
N ALA A 28 -6.05 -15.02 11.37
CA ALA A 28 -6.64 -16.34 11.17
C ALA A 28 -7.65 -16.30 10.00
N ASP A 29 -8.00 -17.46 9.47
CA ASP A 29 -8.84 -17.59 8.26
C ASP A 29 -10.25 -16.97 8.42
N ASP A 30 -10.71 -16.74 9.65
CA ASP A 30 -12.02 -16.18 10.00
C ASP A 30 -11.99 -14.69 10.37
N GLU A 31 -10.81 -14.05 10.40
CA GLU A 31 -10.65 -12.65 10.78
C GLU A 31 -10.71 -11.68 9.58
N LEU A 32 -10.49 -12.17 8.36
CA LEU A 32 -10.54 -11.38 7.13
C LEU A 32 -11.83 -11.66 6.37
N ILE A 33 -12.68 -10.64 6.25
CA ILE A 33 -13.97 -10.74 5.56
C ILE A 33 -13.90 -10.03 4.21
N TYR A 34 -14.20 -10.76 3.15
CA TYR A 34 -14.23 -10.29 1.76
C TYR A 34 -15.44 -10.92 1.05
N PRO A 35 -15.95 -10.31 -0.04
CA PRO A 35 -17.17 -10.79 -0.68
C PRO A 35 -16.94 -12.13 -1.38
N ALA A 36 -17.54 -13.20 -0.86
CA ALA A 36 -17.41 -14.55 -1.40
C ALA A 36 -18.01 -14.67 -2.82
N GLU A 37 -19.05 -13.91 -3.12
CA GLU A 37 -19.68 -13.80 -4.44
C GLU A 37 -18.85 -12.96 -5.42
N GLY A 38 -17.77 -12.33 -4.94
CA GLY A 38 -16.97 -11.38 -5.68
C GLY A 38 -17.58 -9.98 -5.74
N TYR A 39 -16.79 -9.01 -6.23
CA TYR A 39 -17.21 -7.62 -6.39
C TYR A 39 -16.56 -7.00 -7.62
N LEU A 40 -17.33 -6.23 -8.41
CA LEU A 40 -16.89 -5.64 -9.69
C LEU A 40 -16.26 -6.64 -10.67
N GLY A 41 -16.72 -7.89 -10.65
CA GLY A 41 -16.19 -8.97 -11.50
C GLY A 41 -14.88 -9.58 -11.01
N ILE A 42 -14.47 -9.31 -9.77
CA ILE A 42 -13.28 -9.87 -9.13
C ILE A 42 -13.71 -10.87 -8.06
N ASP A 43 -13.21 -12.09 -8.14
CA ASP A 43 -13.31 -13.12 -7.11
C ASP A 43 -12.07 -13.11 -6.21
N TYR A 44 -12.24 -13.56 -4.96
CA TYR A 44 -11.19 -13.56 -3.95
C TYR A 44 -11.04 -14.94 -3.32
N THR A 45 -9.84 -15.24 -2.83
CA THR A 45 -9.53 -16.47 -2.09
C THR A 45 -9.15 -16.16 -0.64
N PRO A 46 -9.06 -17.18 0.24
CA PRO A 46 -8.53 -16.99 1.59
C PRO A 46 -7.09 -16.48 1.66
N SER A 47 -6.36 -16.46 0.53
CA SER A 47 -5.01 -15.89 0.44
C SER A 47 -5.00 -14.38 0.14
N ILE A 48 -6.15 -13.71 0.20
CA ILE A 48 -6.25 -12.25 0.00
C ILE A 48 -5.34 -11.47 0.95
N VAL A 49 -4.67 -10.46 0.42
CA VAL A 49 -3.82 -9.53 1.15
C VAL A 49 -4.40 -8.13 1.05
N PHE A 50 -4.65 -7.53 2.20
CA PHE A 50 -5.02 -6.13 2.33
C PHE A 50 -3.78 -5.27 2.52
N ILE A 51 -3.64 -4.25 1.68
CA ILE A 51 -2.54 -3.27 1.73
C ILE A 51 -3.16 -1.89 1.86
N GLN A 52 -2.96 -1.24 3.00
CA GLN A 52 -3.29 0.18 3.16
C GLN A 52 -2.01 1.00 3.19
N VAL A 53 -1.92 2.00 2.32
CA VAL A 53 -0.79 2.94 2.29
C VAL A 53 -1.32 4.32 2.67
N THR A 54 -0.75 4.88 3.73
CA THR A 54 -0.96 6.30 4.09
C THR A 54 0.25 7.07 3.62
N TRP A 55 0.06 8.15 2.87
CA TRP A 55 1.16 8.92 2.31
C TRP A 55 0.77 10.39 2.09
N ASN A 56 1.76 11.23 1.78
CA ASN A 56 1.47 12.63 1.44
C ASN A 56 0.62 12.76 0.17
N ALA A 57 -0.38 13.64 0.22
CA ALA A 57 -1.19 14.03 -0.92
C ALA A 57 -0.34 14.66 -2.05
N GLY A 58 -0.92 14.72 -3.25
CA GLY A 58 -0.30 15.39 -4.40
C GLY A 58 0.24 14.45 -5.49
N ARG A 59 0.15 13.13 -5.31
CA ARG A 59 0.45 12.16 -6.38
C ARG A 59 -0.66 12.18 -7.43
N SER A 60 -0.28 12.23 -8.71
CA SER A 60 -1.24 12.21 -9.82
C SER A 60 -1.96 10.86 -9.90
N THR A 61 -3.11 10.85 -10.57
CA THR A 61 -3.87 9.62 -10.81
C THR A 61 -3.07 8.59 -11.60
N GLU A 62 -2.20 9.03 -12.52
CA GLU A 62 -1.32 8.17 -13.30
C GLU A 62 -0.29 7.47 -12.41
N VAL A 63 0.30 8.19 -11.45
CA VAL A 63 1.21 7.61 -10.45
C VAL A 63 0.46 6.59 -9.58
N LYS A 64 -0.76 6.92 -9.11
CA LYS A 64 -1.58 5.99 -8.32
C LYS A 64 -1.89 4.71 -9.11
N LYS A 65 -2.31 4.83 -10.37
CA LYS A 65 -2.57 3.71 -11.28
C LYS A 65 -1.33 2.83 -11.48
N ALA A 66 -0.17 3.45 -11.75
CA ALA A 66 1.08 2.74 -11.92
C ALA A 66 1.50 2.02 -10.63
N PHE A 67 1.31 2.66 -9.48
CA PHE A 67 1.62 2.08 -8.17
C PHE A 67 0.77 0.83 -7.89
N TYR A 68 -0.56 0.91 -8.08
CA TYR A 68 -1.44 -0.25 -7.92
C TYR A 68 -0.98 -1.44 -8.76
N LYS A 69 -0.67 -1.18 -10.04
CA LYS A 69 -0.20 -2.20 -10.97
C LYS A 69 1.13 -2.82 -10.52
N ALA A 70 2.13 -1.99 -10.20
CA ALA A 70 3.45 -2.45 -9.79
C ALA A 70 3.41 -3.31 -8.52
N VAL A 71 2.62 -2.91 -7.52
CA VAL A 71 2.45 -3.68 -6.29
C VAL A 71 1.77 -5.02 -6.56
N ALA A 72 0.64 -5.02 -7.27
CA ALA A 72 -0.13 -6.24 -7.51
C ALA A 72 0.65 -7.26 -8.37
N GLU A 73 1.26 -6.81 -9.47
CA GLU A 73 2.08 -7.66 -10.34
C GLU A 73 3.34 -8.15 -9.62
N GLY A 74 3.99 -7.29 -8.85
CA GLY A 74 5.18 -7.65 -8.09
C GLY A 74 4.87 -8.70 -7.02
N ILE A 75 3.80 -8.52 -6.24
CA ILE A 75 3.43 -9.48 -5.21
C ILE A 75 3.08 -10.82 -5.85
N SER A 76 2.29 -10.79 -6.92
CA SER A 76 1.89 -12.01 -7.62
C SER A 76 3.10 -12.78 -8.14
N ARG A 77 4.05 -12.10 -8.80
CA ARG A 77 5.27 -12.71 -9.32
C ARG A 77 6.17 -13.30 -8.22
N GLU A 78 6.40 -12.57 -7.13
CA GLU A 78 7.37 -12.98 -6.10
C GLU A 78 6.80 -14.00 -5.09
N THR A 79 5.48 -14.15 -5.00
CA THR A 79 4.85 -14.98 -3.96
C THR A 79 3.88 -16.03 -4.48
N GLY A 80 3.43 -15.93 -5.73
CA GLY A 80 2.38 -16.78 -6.29
C GLY A 80 0.96 -16.41 -5.87
N ILE A 81 0.78 -15.39 -5.03
CA ILE A 81 -0.55 -14.82 -4.72
C ILE A 81 -1.22 -14.38 -6.03
N ARG A 82 -2.50 -14.65 -6.17
CA ARG A 82 -3.26 -14.22 -7.35
C ARG A 82 -3.28 -12.69 -7.40
N ILE A 83 -3.20 -12.12 -8.59
CA ILE A 83 -3.27 -10.65 -8.74
C ILE A 83 -4.62 -10.09 -8.22
N GLN A 84 -5.69 -10.87 -8.32
CA GLN A 84 -7.03 -10.54 -7.79
C GLN A 84 -7.07 -10.48 -6.27
N ASP A 85 -6.18 -11.22 -5.60
CA ASP A 85 -6.09 -11.32 -4.15
C ASP A 85 -5.23 -10.19 -3.55
N VAL A 86 -4.76 -9.23 -4.34
CA VAL A 86 -4.05 -8.04 -3.83
C VAL A 86 -5.01 -6.86 -3.79
N TRP A 87 -5.53 -6.58 -2.60
CA TRP A 87 -6.43 -5.45 -2.36
C TRP A 87 -5.65 -4.25 -1.81
N ILE A 88 -5.80 -3.07 -2.42
CA ILE A 88 -5.01 -1.88 -2.08
C ILE A 88 -5.93 -0.69 -1.79
N SER A 89 -5.70 -0.02 -0.65
CA SER A 89 -6.29 1.27 -0.28
C SER A 89 -5.20 2.33 -0.12
N LEU A 90 -5.42 3.51 -0.71
CA LEU A 90 -4.53 4.66 -0.56
C LEU A 90 -5.23 5.74 0.27
N VAL A 91 -4.54 6.22 1.29
CA VAL A 91 -4.98 7.32 2.15
C VAL A 91 -4.03 8.50 1.96
N ASP A 92 -4.55 9.58 1.38
CA ASP A 92 -3.81 10.83 1.23
C ASP A 92 -3.92 11.64 2.53
N VAL A 93 -2.79 12.11 3.04
CA VAL A 93 -2.70 13.04 4.19
C VAL A 93 -1.89 14.27 3.81
N ASN A 94 -1.98 15.34 4.60
CA ASN A 94 -1.12 16.49 4.41
C ASN A 94 0.29 16.21 4.92
N ARG A 95 1.24 17.06 4.51
CA ARG A 95 2.64 16.89 4.86
C ARG A 95 2.86 17.04 6.36
N GLU A 96 2.16 17.98 6.98
CA GLU A 96 2.17 18.29 8.40
C GLU A 96 1.60 17.18 9.30
N ASP A 97 0.85 16.22 8.75
CA ASP A 97 0.21 15.16 9.53
C ASP A 97 1.19 14.06 9.99
N TRP A 98 2.48 14.19 9.65
CA TRP A 98 3.52 13.23 10.01
C TRP A 98 4.41 13.70 11.15
N SER A 99 4.62 12.80 12.12
CA SER A 99 5.78 12.81 12.99
C SER A 99 6.55 11.51 12.82
N PHE A 100 7.79 11.59 12.34
CA PHE A 100 8.67 10.43 12.16
C PHE A 100 9.47 10.10 13.42
N GLY A 101 9.25 10.84 14.51
CA GLY A 101 9.97 10.71 15.77
C GLY A 101 10.10 12.05 16.49
N ASN A 102 10.59 11.99 17.73
CA ASN A 102 10.88 13.14 18.60
C ASN A 102 9.70 14.08 18.90
N GLY A 103 8.48 13.74 18.47
CA GLY A 103 7.31 14.63 18.61
C GLY A 103 7.36 15.86 17.69
N GLU A 104 8.16 15.80 16.61
CA GLU A 104 8.32 16.90 15.66
C GLU A 104 7.55 16.64 14.36
N MET A 105 7.17 17.72 13.67
CA MET A 105 6.56 17.66 12.33
C MET A 105 7.64 17.93 11.28
N GLN A 106 8.40 16.91 10.90
CA GLN A 106 9.58 17.11 10.02
C GLN A 106 9.23 17.62 8.62
N TYR A 107 7.96 17.53 8.22
CA TYR A 107 7.45 18.02 6.95
C TYR A 107 6.54 19.25 7.06
N ALA A 108 6.43 19.87 8.24
CA ALA A 108 5.71 21.14 8.40
C ALA A 108 6.27 22.22 7.44
N PRO A 109 5.44 23.20 7.05
CA PRO A 109 5.91 24.38 6.32
C PRO A 109 7.10 25.01 7.06
N LYS A 110 8.15 25.37 6.32
CA LYS A 110 9.24 26.17 6.89
C LYS A 110 8.67 27.57 7.19
N ALA A 111 8.93 28.06 8.40
CA ALA A 111 8.61 29.43 8.81
C ALA A 111 9.41 30.44 7.99
#